data_AF-A0A2S0U7E7-F1
#
_entry.id   AF-A0A2S0U7E7-F1
#
_cell.length_a   1.000
_cell.length_b   1.000
_cell.length_c   1.000
_cell.angle_alpha   90.00
_cell.angle_beta   90.00
_cell.angle_gamma   90.00
#
_symmetry.space_group_name_H-M   'P 1'
#
loop_
_entity.id
_entity.type
_entity.pdbx_description
1 polymer ?
#
loop_
_entity_poly.entity_id
_entity_poly.type
_entity_poly.pdbx_seq_one_letter_code
_entity_poly.pdbx_strand_id
1 'polypeptide(L)'
;MSLGGSEIGIIVILTIAAALSTACGIFFTSKQKKKRRIYGLIQTILPLLLFLPLTAMFPTIEGSAIVLVFCFWLLVGGLIVLIASFFTGEDE
;
A
#
# COMPACT_ATOMS: atom_id res chain seq x y z
N MET A 1 -9.88 -27.98 -0.40
CA MET A 1 -10.51 -26.83 0.28
C MET A 1 -10.72 -25.76 -0.77
N SER A 2 -11.99 -25.48 -1.08
CA SER A 2 -12.38 -24.55 -2.15
C SER A 2 -12.14 -23.13 -1.66
N LEU A 3 -11.18 -22.42 -2.23
CA LEU A 3 -11.05 -20.96 -2.07
C LEU A 3 -12.38 -20.34 -2.49
N GLY A 4 -13.11 -19.77 -1.54
CA GLY A 4 -14.42 -19.19 -1.79
C GLY A 4 -14.26 -17.94 -2.64
N GLY A 5 -15.09 -17.77 -3.68
CA GLY A 5 -15.02 -16.60 -4.59
C GLY A 5 -15.07 -15.24 -3.89
N SER A 6 -15.53 -15.18 -2.63
CA SER A 6 -15.52 -13.98 -1.79
C SER A 6 -14.13 -13.52 -1.38
N GLU A 7 -13.19 -14.45 -1.11
CA GLU A 7 -11.85 -14.11 -0.62
C GLU A 7 -10.98 -13.53 -1.74
N ILE A 8 -11.11 -14.10 -2.94
CA ILE A 8 -10.47 -13.59 -4.16
C ILE A 8 -10.98 -12.17 -4.46
N GLY A 9 -12.29 -11.93 -4.28
CA GLY A 9 -12.88 -10.60 -4.44
C GLY A 9 -12.25 -9.56 -3.50
N ILE A 10 -12.06 -9.92 -2.22
CA ILE A 10 -11.44 -9.03 -1.23
C ILE A 10 -9.99 -8.73 -1.59
N ILE A 11 -9.20 -9.75 -2.00
CA ILE A 11 -7.80 -9.56 -2.42
C ILE A 11 -7.72 -8.62 -3.62
N VAL A 12 -8.59 -8.81 -4.62
CA VAL A 12 -8.63 -7.96 -5.82
C VAL A 12 -8.98 -6.52 -5.46
N ILE A 13 -10.00 -6.30 -4.63
CA ILE A 13 -10.40 -4.95 -4.19
C ILE A 13 -9.26 -4.27 -3.41
N LEU A 14 -8.63 -4.98 -2.48
CA LEU A 14 -7.52 -4.47 -1.67
C LEU A 14 -6.29 -4.15 -2.54
N THR A 15 -5.97 -4.98 -3.53
CA THR A 15 -4.85 -4.76 -4.44
C THR A 15 -5.11 -3.56 -5.35
N ILE A 16 -6.34 -3.42 -5.88
CA ILE A 16 -6.74 -2.25 -6.68
C ILE A 16 -6.69 -0.99 -5.83
N ALA A 17 -7.17 -1.03 -4.58
CA ALA A 17 -7.12 0.11 -3.67
C ALA A 17 -5.67 0.54 -3.36
N ALA A 18 -4.77 -0.43 -3.12
CA ALA A 18 -3.36 -0.15 -2.92
C ALA A 18 -2.72 0.49 -4.17
N ALA A 19 -2.97 -0.08 -5.35
CA ALA A 19 -2.48 0.45 -6.63
C ALA A 19 -2.98 1.87 -6.91
N LEU A 20 -4.27 2.14 -6.67
CA LEU A 20 -4.87 3.46 -6.81
C LEU A 20 -4.27 4.45 -5.81
N SER A 21 -4.05 4.05 -4.56
CA SER A 21 -3.39 4.91 -3.57
C SER A 21 -1.97 5.27 -4.00
N THR A 22 -1.18 4.31 -4.51
CA THR A 22 0.17 4.57 -5.03
C THR A 22 0.13 5.49 -6.25
N ALA A 23 -0.75 5.23 -7.22
CA ALA A 23 -0.88 6.05 -8.43
C ALA A 23 -1.33 7.49 -8.10
N CYS A 24 -2.32 7.63 -7.21
CA CYS A 24 -2.82 8.92 -6.73
C CYS A 24 -1.72 9.68 -5.98
N GLY A 25 -0.97 8.98 -5.12
CA GLY A 25 0.21 9.53 -4.45
C GLY A 25 1.24 10.09 -5.43
N ILE A 26 1.61 9.31 -6.46
CA ILE A 26 2.55 9.76 -7.49
C ILE A 26 2.00 10.97 -8.26
N PHE A 27 0.73 10.94 -8.66
CA PHE A 27 0.11 12.01 -9.44
C PHE A 27 0.05 13.33 -8.67
N PHE A 28 -0.47 13.31 -7.43
CA PHE A 28 -0.59 14.51 -6.60
C PHE A 28 0.76 15.07 -6.13
N THR A 29 1.77 14.20 -6.00
CA THR A 29 3.09 14.62 -5.53
C THR A 29 4.12 14.80 -6.66
N SER A 30 3.70 14.59 -7.91
CA SER A 30 4.57 14.67 -9.09
C SER A 30 5.28 16.01 -9.24
N LYS A 31 4.69 17.11 -8.73
CA LYS A 31 5.26 18.46 -8.82
C LYS A 31 6.11 18.86 -7.61
N GLN A 32 6.14 18.07 -6.54
CA GLN A 32 6.84 18.44 -5.30
C GLN A 32 7.54 17.24 -4.67
N LYS A 33 8.86 17.14 -4.91
CA LYS A 33 9.74 16.08 -4.40
C LYS A 33 9.61 15.87 -2.88
N LYS A 34 9.50 16.95 -2.11
CA LYS A 34 9.28 16.90 -0.65
C LYS A 34 7.97 16.19 -0.28
N LYS A 35 6.86 16.52 -0.95
CA LYS A 35 5.55 15.88 -0.71
C LYS A 35 5.57 14.41 -1.12
N ARG A 36 6.25 14.08 -2.22
CA ARG A 36 6.41 12.69 -2.70
C ARG A 36 7.15 11.83 -1.69
N ARG A 37 8.24 12.36 -1.12
CA ARG A 37 9.02 11.67 -0.09
C ARG A 37 8.21 11.45 1.18
N ILE A 38 7.44 12.45 1.62
CA ILE A 38 6.54 12.33 2.78
C ILE A 38 5.45 11.30 2.50
N TYR A 39 4.82 11.32 1.32
CA TYR A 39 3.78 10.34 0.97
C TYR A 39 4.33 8.92 0.93
N GLY A 40 5.51 8.71 0.32
CA GLY A 40 6.18 7.42 0.32
C GLY A 40 6.53 6.92 1.73
N LEU A 41 7.01 7.80 2.62
CA LEU A 41 7.25 7.49 4.03
C LEU A 41 5.96 7.11 4.77
N ILE A 42 4.90 7.91 4.62
CA ILE A 42 3.59 7.62 5.22
C ILE A 42 3.08 6.28 4.71
N GLN A 43 3.13 6.04 3.39
CA GLN A 43 2.65 4.81 2.77
C GLN A 43 3.50 3.58 3.16
N THR A 44 4.75 3.77 3.58
CA THR A 44 5.63 2.70 4.09
C THR A 44 5.39 2.42 5.58
N ILE A 45 4.99 3.43 6.36
CA ILE A 45 4.72 3.30 7.81
C ILE A 45 3.27 2.84 8.06
N LEU A 46 2.33 3.26 7.23
CA LEU A 46 0.91 2.91 7.30
C LEU A 46 0.64 1.39 7.38
N PRO A 47 1.33 0.51 6.63
CA PRO A 47 1.15 -0.94 6.72
C PRO A 47 1.54 -1.49 8.08
N LEU A 48 2.59 -0.96 8.71
CA LEU A 48 3.03 -1.37 10.06
C LEU A 48 1.98 -0.99 11.11
N LEU A 49 1.36 0.18 10.95
CA LEU A 49 0.35 0.69 11.87
C LEU A 49 -1.01 0.01 11.68
N LEU A 50 -1.35 -0.33 10.43
CA LEU A 50 -2.60 -1.01 10.07
C LEU A 50 -2.53 -2.52 10.26
N PHE A 51 -1.35 -3.14 10.24
CA PHE A 51 -1.21 -4.59 10.38
C PHE A 51 -1.87 -5.07 11.69
N LEU A 52 -1.45 -4.56 12.85
CA LEU A 52 -1.97 -4.98 14.15
C LEU A 52 -3.51 -4.89 14.27
N PRO A 53 -4.17 -3.76 13.97
CA PRO A 53 -5.62 -3.66 14.06
C PRO A 53 -6.37 -4.46 12.98
N LEU A 54 -5.85 -4.56 11.75
CA LEU A 54 -6.49 -5.38 10.70
C LEU A 54 -6.39 -6.87 11.03
N THR A 55 -5.24 -7.36 11.49
CA THR A 55 -5.09 -8.77 11.88
C THR A 55 -5.98 -9.12 13.07
N ALA A 56 -6.22 -8.16 13.99
CA ALA A 56 -7.17 -8.33 15.09
C ALA A 56 -8.64 -8.39 14.64
N MET A 57 -9.01 -7.66 13.57
CA MET A 57 -10.35 -7.73 12.97
C MET A 57 -10.59 -9.02 12.16
N PHE A 58 -9.53 -9.64 11.65
CA PHE A 58 -9.57 -10.87 10.87
C PHE A 58 -8.76 -12.00 11.54
N PRO A 59 -9.25 -12.58 12.65
CA PRO A 59 -8.51 -13.55 13.46
C PRO A 59 -8.35 -14.92 12.77
N THR A 60 -8.92 -15.11 11.57
CA THR A 60 -8.74 -16.33 10.79
C THR A 60 -7.36 -16.33 10.13
N ILE A 61 -6.81 -17.54 9.91
CA ILE A 61 -5.52 -17.72 9.22
C ILE A 61 -5.57 -17.14 7.80
N GLU A 62 -6.67 -17.37 7.09
CA GLU A 62 -6.92 -16.85 5.74
C GLU A 62 -7.01 -15.31 5.74
N GLY A 63 -7.74 -14.73 6.69
CA GLY A 63 -7.86 -13.28 6.84
C GLY A 63 -6.53 -12.61 7.17
N SER A 64 -5.74 -13.22 8.06
CA SER A 64 -4.39 -12.76 8.41
C SER A 64 -3.43 -12.80 7.21
N ALA A 65 -3.51 -13.85 6.37
CA ALA A 65 -2.71 -13.95 5.15
C ALA A 65 -3.08 -12.85 4.14
N ILE A 66 -4.37 -12.54 3.97
CA ILE A 66 -4.84 -11.48 3.08
C ILE A 66 -4.35 -10.10 3.57
N VAL A 67 -4.46 -9.84 4.88
CA VAL A 67 -3.95 -8.59 5.49
C VAL A 67 -2.44 -8.48 5.28
N LEU A 68 -1.70 -9.57 5.43
CA LEU A 68 -0.25 -9.58 5.22
C LEU A 68 0.10 -9.27 3.76
N VAL A 69 -0.59 -9.88 2.79
CA VAL A 69 -0.39 -9.60 1.35
C VAL A 69 -0.71 -8.14 1.03
N PHE A 70 -1.79 -7.60 1.58
CA PHE A 70 -2.17 -6.19 1.41
C PHE A 70 -1.12 -5.23 2.01
N CYS A 71 -0.69 -5.47 3.24
CA CYS A 71 0.35 -4.69 3.90
C CYS A 71 1.68 -4.75 3.13
N PHE A 72 2.04 -5.93 2.62
CA PHE A 72 3.23 -6.10 1.81
C PHE A 72 3.13 -5.29 0.51
N TRP A 73 1.98 -5.31 -0.16
CA TRP A 73 1.75 -4.50 -1.37
C TRP A 73 1.83 -3.00 -1.12
N LEU A 74 1.23 -2.51 -0.03
CA LEU A 74 1.35 -1.10 0.34
C LEU A 74 2.79 -0.70 0.65
N LEU A 75 3.54 -1.57 1.32
CA LEU A 75 4.94 -1.33 1.67
C LEU A 75 5.81 -1.28 0.41
N VAL A 76 5.62 -2.23 -0.52
CA VAL A 76 6.28 -2.22 -1.84
C VAL A 76 5.90 -0.96 -2.62
N GLY A 77 4.62 -0.58 -2.65
CA GLY A 77 4.15 0.65 -3.29
C GLY A 77 4.80 1.91 -2.70
N GLY A 78 4.88 2.01 -1.36
CA GLY A 78 5.55 3.09 -0.65
C GLY A 78 7.05 3.17 -0.96
N LEU A 79 7.73 2.03 -1.02
CA LEU A 79 9.14 1.93 -1.43
C LEU A 79 9.35 2.41 -2.88
N ILE A 80 8.48 2.01 -3.81
CA ILE A 80 8.55 2.48 -5.20
C ILE A 80 8.38 3.99 -5.26
N VAL A 81 7.44 4.57 -4.49
CA VAL A 81 7.24 6.02 -4.42
C VAL A 81 8.48 6.72 -3.84
N LEU A 82 9.10 6.15 -2.81
CA LEU A 82 10.33 6.68 -2.22
C LEU A 82 11.51 6.63 -3.19
N ILE A 83 11.75 5.48 -3.82
CA ILE A 83 12.81 5.32 -4.83
C ILE A 83 12.59 6.31 -5.96
N ALA A 84 11.37 6.37 -6.50
CA ALA A 84 11.07 7.26 -7.59
C ALA A 84 11.13 8.75 -7.19
N SER A 85 10.97 9.08 -5.90
CA SER A 85 11.24 10.43 -5.36
C SER A 85 12.71 10.83 -5.51
N PHE A 86 13.65 9.91 -5.42
CA PHE A 86 15.07 10.20 -5.67
C PHE A 86 15.36 10.50 -7.14
N PHE A 87 14.64 9.86 -8.07
CA PHE A 87 14.83 10.02 -9.51
C PHE A 87 14.07 11.19 -10.13
N THR A 88 12.99 11.68 -9.51
CA THR A 88 12.39 12.95 -9.94
C THR A 88 13.33 14.11 -9.62
N GLY A 89 13.70 14.86 -10.66
CA GLY A 89 14.52 16.06 -10.59
C GLY A 89 13.98 17.03 -9.55
N GLU A 90 14.89 17.78 -8.93
CA GLU A 90 14.51 18.99 -8.21
C GLU A 90 14.01 19.98 -9.26
N ASP A 91 12.70 20.00 -9.49
CA ASP A 91 12.07 21.13 -10.15
C ASP A 91 12.09 22.28 -9.12
N GLU A 92 13.14 23.10 -9.26
CA GLU A 92 13.32 24.52 -8.90
C GLU A 92 12.71 25.03 -7.57
#